data_AF-A0A3R6REV5-F1
#
_entry.id   AF-A0A3R6REV5-F1
#
_cell.length_a   1.000
_cell.length_b   1.000
_cell.length_c   1.000
_cell.angle_alpha   90.00
_cell.angle_beta   90.00
_cell.angle_gamma   90.00
#
_symmetry.space_group_name_H-M   'P 1'
#
loop_
_entity.id
_entity.type
_entity.pdbx_description
1 polymer ?
#
loop_
_entity_poly.entity_id
_entity_poly.type
_entity_poly.pdbx_seq_one_letter_code
_entity_poly.pdbx_strand_id
1 'polypeptide(L)'
;MKQLNTATELLAYLDDFSIPFSLNEEHAQVLLDYMEGSAYGLHVDEKGQLYWVDLEGEQIEEITMDEVTFLACEWNNEFILDSRQRLEEKAGSSEEREIIDRIKQLKKDERLLDDIYEQTSLWKQVNQKATPAKKNSR
;
A
#
# COMPACT_ATOMS: atom_id res chain seq x y z
N MET A 1 -16.36 12.81 8.36
CA MET A 1 -15.27 11.85 8.05
C MET A 1 -14.06 12.24 8.87
N LYS A 2 -13.43 11.27 9.53
CA LYS A 2 -12.19 11.43 10.29
C LYS A 2 -11.02 11.08 9.37
N GLN A 3 -10.01 11.92 9.32
CA GLN A 3 -8.76 11.61 8.60
C GLN A 3 -7.91 10.63 9.42
N LEU A 4 -7.28 9.68 8.73
CA LEU A 4 -6.34 8.71 9.29
C LEU A 4 -4.92 9.18 8.97
N ASN A 5 -4.25 9.82 9.94
CA ASN A 5 -2.95 10.46 9.72
C ASN A 5 -1.78 9.73 10.38
N THR A 6 -2.08 8.69 11.16
CA THR A 6 -1.07 7.96 11.92
C THR A 6 -1.29 6.46 11.80
N ALA A 7 -0.19 5.70 11.90
CA ALA A 7 -0.24 4.24 11.90
C ALA A 7 -1.22 3.72 12.96
N THR A 8 -1.21 4.28 14.18
CA THR A 8 -2.12 3.89 15.26
C THR A 8 -3.59 4.10 14.90
N GLU A 9 -3.93 5.18 14.19
CA GLU A 9 -5.31 5.43 13.74
C GLU A 9 -5.75 4.46 12.67
N LEU A 10 -4.87 4.13 11.72
CA LEU A 10 -5.17 3.13 10.70
C LEU A 10 -5.35 1.74 11.33
N LEU A 11 -4.49 1.37 12.29
CA LEU A 11 -4.62 0.10 13.02
C LEU A 11 -5.92 0.04 13.85
N ALA A 12 -6.27 1.13 14.53
CA ALA A 12 -7.53 1.22 15.27
C ALA A 12 -8.74 1.09 14.33
N TYR A 13 -8.70 1.73 13.16
CA TYR A 13 -9.72 1.58 12.12
C TYR A 13 -9.92 0.12 11.70
N LEU A 14 -8.84 -0.61 11.45
CA LEU A 14 -8.92 -2.02 11.05
C LEU A 14 -9.55 -2.88 12.14
N ASP A 15 -9.25 -2.62 13.41
CA ASP A 15 -9.81 -3.35 14.56
C ASP A 15 -11.29 -2.99 14.77
N ASP A 16 -11.61 -1.70 14.85
CA ASP A 16 -12.96 -1.17 15.11
C ASP A 16 -13.99 -1.67 14.10
N PHE A 17 -13.59 -1.78 12.82
CA PHE A 17 -14.46 -2.24 11.74
C PHE A 17 -14.21 -3.68 11.31
N SER A 18 -13.37 -4.43 12.04
CA SER A 18 -13.07 -5.84 11.78
C SER A 18 -12.64 -6.12 10.34
N ILE A 19 -11.84 -5.22 9.78
CA ILE A 19 -11.30 -5.32 8.42
C ILE A 19 -10.24 -6.44 8.41
N PRO A 20 -10.25 -7.38 7.45
CA PRO A 20 -9.44 -8.60 7.50
C PRO A 20 -7.96 -8.39 7.09
N PHE A 21 -7.32 -7.39 7.68
CA PHE A 21 -5.91 -7.03 7.56
C PHE A 21 -5.25 -7.03 8.94
N SER A 22 -4.21 -7.83 9.10
CA SER A 22 -3.32 -7.87 10.27
C SER A 22 -2.05 -7.07 9.95
N LEU A 23 -2.11 -5.77 10.22
CA LEU A 23 -1.00 -4.84 10.01
C LEU A 23 -0.23 -4.59 11.32
N ASN A 24 1.05 -4.23 11.19
CA ASN A 24 1.83 -3.65 12.29
C ASN A 24 2.02 -2.14 12.02
N GLU A 25 2.69 -1.43 12.92
CA GLU A 25 2.92 0.01 12.74
C GLU A 25 3.69 0.35 11.46
N GLU A 26 4.70 -0.46 11.07
CA GLU A 26 5.46 -0.25 9.85
C GLU A 26 4.61 -0.44 8.59
N HIS A 27 3.76 -1.46 8.55
CA HIS A 27 2.80 -1.71 7.48
C HIS A 27 1.78 -0.58 7.35
N ALA A 28 1.26 -0.10 8.47
CA ALA A 28 0.31 1.00 8.46
C ALA A 28 0.98 2.32 8.03
N GLN A 29 2.20 2.58 8.50
CA GLN A 29 2.94 3.79 8.14
C GLN A 29 3.30 3.80 6.66
N VAL A 30 3.79 2.69 6.09
CA VAL A 30 4.15 2.65 4.67
C VAL A 30 2.95 2.95 3.77
N LEU A 31 1.75 2.40 4.09
CA LEU A 31 0.54 2.72 3.32
C LEU A 31 0.21 4.22 3.39
N LEU A 32 0.25 4.81 4.59
CA LEU A 32 -0.02 6.25 4.76
C LEU A 32 0.99 7.12 4.00
N ASP A 33 2.28 6.77 4.08
CA ASP A 33 3.36 7.49 3.38
C ASP A 33 3.16 7.47 1.86
N TYR A 34 2.68 6.34 1.31
CA TYR A 34 2.36 6.23 -0.11
C TYR A 34 1.14 7.04 -0.52
N MET A 35 0.09 7.07 0.29
CA MET A 35 -1.07 7.91 0.00
C MET A 35 -0.69 9.39 0.02
N GLU A 36 -0.02 9.84 1.09
CA GLU A 36 0.39 11.24 1.24
C GLU A 36 1.40 11.65 0.16
N GLY A 37 2.38 10.78 -0.12
CA GLY A 37 3.38 10.99 -1.17
C GLY A 37 2.78 11.10 -2.58
N SER A 38 1.60 10.53 -2.79
CA SER A 38 0.82 10.61 -4.04
C SER A 38 -0.27 11.68 -4.00
N ALA A 39 -0.24 12.58 -3.01
CA ALA A 39 -1.16 13.69 -2.81
C ALA A 39 -2.61 13.28 -2.43
N TYR A 40 -2.75 12.18 -1.69
CA TYR A 40 -4.02 11.72 -1.14
C TYR A 40 -3.95 11.49 0.38
N GLY A 41 -5.06 11.72 1.07
CA GLY A 41 -5.26 11.36 2.47
C GLY A 41 -6.33 10.28 2.61
N LEU A 42 -6.19 9.41 3.61
CA LEU A 42 -7.22 8.42 3.94
C LEU A 42 -8.19 8.96 4.98
N HIS A 43 -9.48 8.80 4.74
CA HIS A 43 -10.57 9.30 5.57
C HIS A 43 -11.58 8.19 5.81
N VAL A 44 -12.15 8.12 7.00
CA VAL A 44 -13.20 7.15 7.35
C VAL A 44 -14.47 7.87 7.79
N ASP A 45 -15.64 7.38 7.38
CA ASP A 45 -16.93 7.84 7.89
C ASP A 45 -17.34 7.13 9.20
N GLU A 46 -18.49 7.50 9.75
CA GLU A 46 -19.01 6.90 10.99
C GLU A 46 -19.46 5.43 10.81
N LYS A 47 -19.58 4.95 9.57
CA LYS A 47 -20.00 3.59 9.22
C LYS A 47 -18.83 2.68 8.91
N GLY A 48 -17.60 3.21 8.84
CA GLY A 48 -16.39 2.46 8.50
C GLY A 48 -16.06 2.44 7.02
N GLN A 49 -16.79 3.20 6.19
CA GLN A 49 -16.45 3.38 4.79
C GLN A 49 -15.19 4.24 4.70
N LEU A 50 -14.20 3.71 3.98
CA LEU A 50 -12.94 4.38 3.70
C LEU A 50 -13.08 5.23 2.42
N TYR A 51 -12.46 6.39 2.45
CA TYR A 51 -12.41 7.36 1.38
C TYR A 51 -10.95 7.79 1.18
N TRP A 52 -10.53 7.94 -0.06
CA TRP A 52 -9.37 8.75 -0.36
C TRP A 52 -9.81 10.18 -0.70
N VAL A 53 -9.04 11.15 -0.25
CA VAL A 53 -9.32 12.57 -0.46
C VAL A 53 -8.05 13.19 -1.01
N ASP A 54 -8.13 13.86 -2.15
CA ASP A 54 -6.97 14.62 -2.64
C ASP A 54 -6.62 15.74 -1.64
N LEU A 55 -5.35 16.16 -1.60
CA LEU A 55 -4.93 17.20 -0.65
C LEU A 55 -5.59 18.57 -0.88
N GLU A 56 -6.20 18.78 -2.06
CA GLU A 56 -6.98 19.98 -2.39
C GLU A 56 -8.44 19.89 -1.90
N GLY A 57 -8.91 18.71 -1.52
CA GLY A 57 -10.28 18.44 -1.06
C GLY A 57 -11.33 18.48 -2.15
N GLU A 58 -10.94 18.42 -3.41
CA GLU A 58 -11.82 18.50 -4.58
C GLU A 58 -12.33 17.11 -5.00
N GLN A 59 -11.55 16.06 -4.77
CA GLN A 59 -11.91 14.68 -5.04
C GLN A 59 -12.05 13.87 -3.76
N ILE A 60 -13.23 13.28 -3.58
CA ILE A 60 -13.54 12.36 -2.49
C ILE A 60 -14.22 11.17 -3.14
N GLU A 61 -13.56 10.02 -3.12
CA GLU A 61 -14.17 8.78 -3.62
C GLU A 61 -14.04 7.65 -2.59
N GLU A 62 -14.97 6.71 -2.69
CA GLU A 62 -14.95 5.50 -1.88
C GLU A 62 -13.80 4.61 -2.34
N ILE A 63 -13.05 4.09 -1.36
CA ILE A 63 -11.94 3.19 -1.61
C ILE A 63 -11.97 2.08 -0.57
N THR A 64 -11.38 0.94 -0.89
CA THR A 64 -11.20 -0.20 0.01
C THR A 64 -9.74 -0.37 0.41
N MET A 65 -9.48 -1.07 1.51
CA MET A 65 -8.11 -1.42 1.90
C MET A 65 -7.38 -2.25 0.83
N ASP A 66 -8.12 -3.06 0.06
CA ASP A 66 -7.56 -3.79 -1.08
C ASP A 66 -7.04 -2.83 -2.14
N GLU A 67 -7.86 -1.85 -2.54
CA GLU A 67 -7.49 -0.84 -3.54
C GLU A 67 -6.35 0.07 -3.06
N VAL A 68 -6.37 0.51 -1.79
CA VAL A 68 -5.26 1.26 -1.19
C VAL A 68 -3.96 0.47 -1.28
N THR A 69 -4.02 -0.84 -1.00
CA THR A 69 -2.85 -1.72 -1.10
C THR A 69 -2.37 -1.82 -2.55
N PHE A 70 -3.28 -1.99 -3.51
CA PHE A 70 -2.91 -2.07 -4.93
C PHE A 70 -2.25 -0.79 -5.42
N LEU A 71 -2.81 0.38 -5.11
CA LEU A 71 -2.23 1.67 -5.47
C LEU A 71 -0.83 1.85 -4.87
N ALA A 72 -0.66 1.52 -3.59
CA ALA A 72 0.64 1.60 -2.94
C ALA A 72 1.69 0.68 -3.60
N CYS A 73 1.31 -0.55 -3.97
CA CYS A 73 2.16 -1.46 -4.74
C CYS A 73 2.49 -0.91 -6.13
N GLU A 74 1.53 -0.31 -6.83
CA GLU A 74 1.74 0.29 -8.15
C GLU A 74 2.72 1.47 -8.07
N TRP A 75 2.49 2.42 -7.16
CA TRP A 75 3.38 3.57 -6.96
C TRP A 75 4.77 3.16 -6.49
N ASN A 76 4.90 2.15 -5.62
CA ASN A 76 6.21 1.62 -5.25
C ASN A 76 6.99 1.13 -6.48
N ASN A 77 6.35 0.35 -7.35
CA ASN A 77 6.97 -0.14 -8.58
C ASN A 77 7.34 1.01 -9.52
N GLU A 78 6.44 1.98 -9.73
CA GLU A 78 6.71 3.16 -10.55
C GLU A 78 7.90 3.96 -10.03
N PHE A 79 7.97 4.22 -8.72
CA PHE A 79 9.10 4.94 -8.11
C PHE A 79 10.42 4.16 -8.22
N ILE A 80 10.39 2.83 -8.15
CA ILE A 80 11.58 2.00 -8.38
C ILE A 80 12.05 2.14 -9.83
N LEU A 81 11.13 2.11 -10.80
CA LEU A 81 11.44 2.25 -12.22
C LEU A 81 12.00 3.64 -12.54
N ASP A 82 11.34 4.71 -12.06
CA ASP A 82 11.83 6.09 -12.20
C ASP A 82 13.21 6.26 -11.58
N SER A 83 13.41 5.76 -10.36
CA SER A 83 14.70 5.85 -9.68
C SER A 83 15.80 5.11 -10.45
N ARG A 84 15.50 3.96 -11.07
CA ARG A 84 16.48 3.23 -11.90
C ARG A 84 16.81 4.00 -13.18
N GLN A 85 15.83 4.58 -13.84
CA GLN A 85 16.07 5.41 -15.02
C GLN A 85 16.95 6.62 -14.65
N ARG A 86 16.63 7.31 -13.55
CA ARG A 86 17.46 8.41 -13.03
C ARG A 86 18.87 7.95 -12.68
N LEU A 87 19.05 6.74 -12.15
CA LEU A 87 20.36 6.18 -11.85
C LEU A 87 21.20 6.02 -13.13
N GLU A 88 20.61 5.52 -14.21
CA GLU A 88 21.27 5.39 -15.51
C GLU A 88 21.66 6.76 -16.09
N GLU A 89 20.77 7.75 -15.98
CA GLU A 89 21.01 9.12 -16.45
C GLU A 89 22.07 9.86 -15.62
N LYS A 90 22.14 9.58 -14.31
CA LYS A 90 22.98 10.27 -13.32
C LYS A 90 24.20 9.47 -12.89
N ALA A 91 24.52 8.37 -13.59
CA ALA A 91 25.65 7.51 -13.28
C ALA A 91 26.97 8.32 -13.25
N GLY A 92 27.76 8.15 -12.19
CA GLY A 92 29.02 8.88 -11.99
C GLY A 92 28.85 10.34 -11.53
N SER A 93 27.63 10.79 -11.22
CA SER A 93 27.38 12.08 -10.56
C SER A 93 27.41 11.95 -9.03
N SER A 94 27.39 13.08 -8.33
CA SER A 94 27.23 13.09 -6.86
C SER A 94 25.87 12.57 -6.39
N GLU A 95 24.86 12.55 -7.27
CA GLU A 95 23.49 12.13 -6.96
C GLU A 95 23.31 10.60 -6.99
N GLU A 96 24.26 9.86 -7.59
CA GLU A 96 24.18 8.41 -7.78
C GLU A 96 23.93 7.66 -6.46
N ARG A 97 24.65 8.04 -5.40
CA ARG A 97 24.53 7.39 -4.09
C ARG A 97 23.14 7.61 -3.47
N GLU A 98 22.59 8.81 -3.61
CA GLU A 98 21.27 9.16 -3.07
C GLU A 98 20.17 8.38 -3.79
N ILE A 99 20.29 8.23 -5.12
CA ILE A 99 19.37 7.43 -5.93
C ILE A 99 19.45 5.95 -5.54
N ILE A 100 20.66 5.41 -5.35
CA ILE A 100 20.85 4.03 -4.88
C ILE A 100 20.21 3.82 -3.50
N ASP A 101 20.39 4.75 -2.56
CA ASP A 101 19.81 4.66 -1.22
C ASP A 101 18.28 4.78 -1.26
N ARG A 102 17.72 5.61 -2.16
CA ARG A 102 16.27 5.65 -2.42
C ARG A 102 15.76 4.32 -2.95
N ILE A 103 16.42 3.70 -3.93
CA ILE A 103 16.04 2.38 -4.46
C ILE A 103 16.09 1.31 -3.35
N LYS A 104 17.09 1.35 -2.46
CA LYS A 104 17.15 0.42 -1.33
C LYS A 104 15.97 0.59 -0.38
N GLN A 105 15.56 1.83 -0.11
CA GLN A 105 14.38 2.09 0.73
C GLN A 105 13.11 1.57 0.04
N LEU A 106 12.90 1.92 -1.23
CA LEU A 106 11.74 1.44 -1.99
C LEU A 106 11.66 -0.09 -2.04
N LYS A 107 12.79 -0.80 -2.12
CA LYS A 107 12.83 -2.28 -2.04
C LYS A 107 12.54 -2.84 -0.64
N LYS A 108 12.71 -2.06 0.42
CA LYS A 108 12.25 -2.45 1.76
C LYS A 108 10.74 -2.26 1.84
N ASP A 109 10.26 -1.13 1.34
CA ASP A 109 8.84 -0.82 1.28
C ASP A 109 8.09 -1.86 0.43
N GLU A 110 8.66 -2.30 -0.69
CA GLU A 110 8.16 -3.38 -1.56
C GLU A 110 7.85 -4.65 -0.76
N ARG A 111 8.73 -5.05 0.17
CA ARG A 111 8.51 -6.26 1.00
C ARG A 111 7.37 -6.09 2.00
N LEU A 112 7.27 -4.90 2.59
CA LEU A 112 6.17 -4.58 3.50
C LEU A 112 4.84 -4.58 2.73
N LEU A 113 4.83 -4.01 1.52
CA LEU A 113 3.67 -3.98 0.65
C LEU A 113 3.29 -5.37 0.15
N ASP A 114 4.26 -6.25 -0.15
CA ASP A 114 4.01 -7.66 -0.48
C ASP A 114 3.29 -8.38 0.67
N ASP A 115 3.76 -8.22 1.91
CA ASP A 115 3.14 -8.82 3.11
C ASP A 115 1.69 -8.31 3.34
N ILE A 116 1.40 -7.07 2.96
CA ILE A 116 0.05 -6.49 3.00
C ILE A 116 -0.79 -7.03 1.83
N TYR A 117 -0.22 -7.11 0.63
CA TYR A 117 -0.87 -7.57 -0.60
C TYR A 117 -1.37 -9.00 -0.47
N GLU A 118 -0.64 -9.87 0.24
CA GLU A 118 -1.07 -11.25 0.52
C GLU A 118 -2.36 -11.33 1.35
N GLN A 119 -2.78 -10.23 1.98
CA GLN A 119 -3.98 -10.16 2.80
C GLN A 119 -5.20 -9.69 2.01
N THR A 120 -5.00 -9.16 0.81
CA THR A 120 -6.07 -8.67 -0.07
C THR A 120 -7.01 -9.79 -0.48
N SER A 121 -8.27 -9.43 -0.75
CA SER A 121 -9.28 -10.42 -1.15
C SER A 121 -8.93 -11.09 -2.50
N LEU A 122 -8.28 -10.37 -3.42
CA LEU A 122 -7.84 -10.91 -4.72
C LEU A 122 -6.78 -11.99 -4.54
N TRP A 123 -5.74 -11.75 -3.73
CA TRP A 123 -4.72 -12.76 -3.47
C TRP A 123 -5.32 -14.02 -2.86
N LYS A 124 -6.17 -13.86 -1.85
CA LYS A 124 -6.89 -14.97 -1.20
C LYS A 124 -7.74 -15.75 -2.21
N GLN A 125 -8.41 -15.09 -3.16
CA GLN A 125 -9.19 -15.76 -4.20
C GLN A 125 -8.33 -16.53 -5.21
N VAL A 126 -7.20 -15.98 -5.63
CA VAL A 126 -6.27 -16.66 -6.56
C VAL A 126 -5.64 -17.88 -5.89
N ASN A 127 -5.20 -17.75 -4.64
CA ASN A 127 -4.53 -18.84 -3.92
C ASN A 127 -5.50 -19.96 -3.51
N GLN A 128 -6.77 -19.62 -3.18
CA GLN A 128 -7.82 -20.62 -2.92
C GLN A 128 -8.17 -21.44 -4.18
N LYS A 129 -8.17 -20.82 -5.36
CA LYS A 129 -8.36 -21.50 -6.65
C LYS A 129 -7.14 -22.33 -7.09
N ALA A 130 -5.95 -22.05 -6.55
CA ALA A 130 -4.72 -22.80 -6.83
C ALA A 130 -4.59 -24.11 -6.04
N THR A 131 -5.47 -24.37 -5.05
CA THR A 131 -5.52 -25.69 -4.38
C THR A 131 -6.13 -26.73 -5.32
N PRO A 132 -5.36 -27.73 -5.84
CA PRO A 132 -5.96 -28.79 -6.63
C PRO A 132 -6.94 -29.56 -5.75
N ALA A 133 -8.20 -29.61 -6.19
CA ALA A 133 -9.22 -30.48 -5.61
C ALA A 133 -8.61 -31.87 -5.42
N LYS A 134 -8.40 -32.26 -4.15
CA LYS A 134 -8.12 -33.65 -3.81
C LYS A 134 -9.28 -34.47 -4.36
N LYS A 135 -9.05 -35.15 -5.48
CA LYS A 135 -9.94 -36.19 -6.00
C LYS A 135 -10.06 -37.25 -4.91
N ASN A 136 -11.15 -37.21 -4.15
CA ASN A 136 -11.59 -38.34 -3.36
C ASN A 136 -12.00 -39.44 -4.34
N SER A 137 -11.06 -40.32 -4.65
CA SER A 137 -11.36 -41.64 -5.21
C SER A 137 -12.11 -42.44 -4.15
N ARG A 138 -13.41 -42.64 -4.38
CA ARG A 138 -14.16 -43.79 -3.85
C ARG A 138 -14.31 -44.80 -4.97
#